data_AF-A0A504YVI4-F1
#
_entry.id   AF-A0A504YVI4-F1
#
_cell.length_a   1.000
_cell.length_b   1.000
_cell.length_c   1.000
_cell.angle_alpha   90.00
_cell.angle_beta   90.00
_cell.angle_gamma   90.00
#
_symmetry.space_group_name_H-M   'P 1'
#
loop_
_entity.id
_entity.type
_entity.pdbx_description
1 polymer ?
#
loop_
_entity_poly.entity_id
_entity_poly.type
_entity_poly.pdbx_seq_one_letter_code
_entity_poly.pdbx_strand_id
1 'polypeptide(L)'
;MLPSHQLIYYWLSYIQSIAHDLSELSLPLDSPLFRRGQALLPVPRLTEWLGPNSETLVSPHERLKPPPGNGSVYVIQGRYTYKHYLQDNTDDKNWGCAYRSLQTLISWLMWQGEVRAQRLPSITDIQTSLTRTGDKPKSFIGSRQWIGSLELSFCLDEMYGIQCRLLPVAQGSQMTSTAAIVLSQHFASGGGPVMIGGGQLAHTIIGVQLPDTSIPGVKPSPTRYLILDPHYTGPAGNLKQILDKGWCGWKDESFWKPTVHYNLCFLPPIRPGRV
;
A
#
# COMPACT_ATOMS: atom_id res chain seq x y z
N MET A 1 39.99 -2.83 -14.02
CA MET A 1 38.62 -3.40 -14.00
C MET A 1 38.74 -4.86 -13.58
N LEU A 2 38.08 -5.28 -12.51
CA LEU A 2 38.08 -6.69 -12.11
C LEU A 2 37.25 -7.51 -13.13
N PRO A 3 37.68 -8.72 -13.51
CA PRO A 3 36.91 -9.60 -14.39
C PRO A 3 35.51 -9.91 -13.80
N SER A 4 34.50 -10.03 -14.66
CA SER A 4 33.09 -10.27 -14.27
C SER A 4 32.90 -11.47 -13.34
N HIS A 5 33.70 -12.52 -13.49
CA HIS A 5 33.66 -13.69 -12.60
C HIS A 5 34.11 -13.39 -11.17
N GLN A 6 35.11 -12.53 -10.95
CA GLN A 6 35.57 -12.21 -9.60
C GLN A 6 34.53 -11.38 -8.84
N LEU A 7 33.80 -10.49 -9.52
CA LEU A 7 32.70 -9.73 -8.94
C LEU A 7 31.56 -10.63 -8.42
N ILE A 8 31.27 -11.73 -9.11
CA ILE A 8 30.26 -12.72 -8.69
C ILE A 8 30.72 -13.44 -7.41
N TYR A 9 31.98 -13.85 -7.32
CA TYR A 9 32.51 -14.50 -6.13
C TYR A 9 32.53 -13.58 -4.91
N TYR A 10 32.89 -12.31 -5.08
CA TYR A 10 32.83 -11.32 -3.99
C TYR A 10 31.39 -11.05 -3.53
N TRP A 11 30.43 -11.04 -4.45
CA TRP A 11 29.02 -10.89 -4.11
C TRP A 11 28.47 -12.10 -3.34
N LEU A 12 28.83 -13.31 -3.78
CA LEU A 12 28.40 -14.55 -3.12
C LEU A 12 29.01 -14.70 -1.72
N SER A 13 30.30 -14.38 -1.55
CA SER A 13 30.94 -14.42 -0.23
C SER A 13 30.40 -13.34 0.73
N TYR A 14 30.08 -12.16 0.21
CA TYR A 14 29.46 -11.09 0.99
C TYR A 14 28.03 -11.46 1.45
N ILE A 15 27.22 -12.06 0.57
CA ILE A 15 25.89 -12.57 0.95
C ILE A 15 26.00 -13.71 1.98
N GLN A 16 26.94 -14.63 1.80
CA GLN A 16 27.15 -15.73 2.75
C GLN A 16 27.60 -15.22 4.13
N SER A 17 28.46 -14.20 4.17
CA SER A 17 28.87 -13.53 5.41
C SER A 17 27.67 -12.89 6.11
N ILE A 18 26.84 -12.14 5.38
CA ILE A 18 25.64 -11.53 5.97
C ILE A 18 24.69 -12.62 6.48
N ALA A 19 24.39 -13.65 5.68
CA ALA A 19 23.49 -14.73 6.09
C ALA A 19 24.00 -15.48 7.33
N HIS A 20 25.31 -15.70 7.45
CA HIS A 20 25.95 -16.24 8.63
C HIS A 20 25.73 -15.33 9.85
N ASP A 21 26.03 -14.05 9.73
CA ASP A 21 25.85 -13.06 10.80
C ASP A 21 24.37 -12.93 11.22
N LEU A 22 23.42 -13.06 10.29
CA LEU A 22 21.98 -13.03 10.59
C LEU A 22 21.52 -14.28 11.35
N SER A 23 22.11 -15.44 11.03
CA SER A 23 21.84 -16.69 11.74
C SER A 23 22.33 -16.66 13.18
N GLU A 24 23.48 -16.01 13.45
CA GLU A 24 23.98 -15.80 14.81
C GLU A 24 23.03 -14.93 15.66
N LEU A 25 22.35 -13.97 15.02
CA LEU A 25 21.35 -13.12 15.66
C LEU A 25 19.97 -13.79 15.83
N SER A 26 19.83 -15.07 15.45
CA SER A 26 18.56 -15.82 15.46
C SER A 26 17.43 -15.09 14.70
N LEU A 27 17.81 -14.35 13.65
CA LEU A 27 16.88 -13.56 12.86
C LEU A 27 16.28 -14.39 11.72
N PRO A 28 15.01 -14.16 11.35
CA PRO A 28 14.36 -14.86 10.25
C PRO A 28 15.09 -14.58 8.92
N LEU A 29 15.50 -15.64 8.22
CA LEU A 29 16.17 -15.57 6.91
C LEU A 29 15.18 -15.51 5.74
N ASP A 30 13.89 -15.73 6.00
CA ASP A 30 12.81 -15.72 5.02
C ASP A 30 12.21 -14.31 4.80
N SER A 31 12.74 -13.31 5.49
CA SER A 31 12.25 -11.93 5.43
C SER A 31 13.43 -10.98 5.22
N PRO A 32 13.34 -9.97 4.33
CA PRO A 32 14.37 -8.95 4.27
C PRO A 32 14.37 -8.19 5.61
N LEU A 33 15.51 -8.13 6.29
CA LEU A 33 15.63 -7.43 7.58
C LEU A 33 16.59 -6.22 7.52
N PHE A 34 17.54 -6.23 6.58
CA PHE A 34 18.62 -5.23 6.48
C PHE A 34 18.59 -4.45 5.17
N ARG A 35 17.40 -4.13 4.66
CA ARG A 35 17.28 -3.21 3.52
C ARG A 35 17.30 -1.76 3.99
N ARG A 36 17.86 -0.85 3.18
CA ARG A 36 17.92 0.59 3.50
C ARG A 36 16.55 1.19 3.83
N GLY A 37 15.47 0.68 3.23
CA GLY A 37 14.09 1.09 3.51
C GLY A 37 13.59 0.69 4.91
N GLN A 38 14.17 -0.36 5.49
CA GLN A 38 13.78 -0.92 6.79
C GLN A 38 14.60 -0.37 7.96
N ALA A 39 15.53 0.54 7.70
CA ALA A 39 16.31 1.19 8.75
C ALA A 39 15.40 1.96 9.72
N LEU A 40 15.56 1.71 11.03
CA LEU A 40 14.81 2.39 12.09
C LEU A 40 14.95 3.92 12.00
N LEU A 41 16.17 4.37 11.68
CA LEU A 41 16.49 5.75 11.34
C LEU A 41 16.64 5.85 9.82
N PRO A 42 15.61 6.33 9.10
CA PRO A 42 15.72 6.54 7.66
C PRO A 42 16.88 7.49 7.35
N VAL A 43 17.68 7.17 6.34
CA VAL A 43 18.69 8.11 5.82
C VAL A 43 17.99 9.41 5.42
N PRO A 44 18.64 10.59 5.51
CA PRO A 44 17.96 11.88 5.29
C PRO A 44 17.13 11.95 3.99
N ARG A 45 17.64 11.37 2.89
CA ARG A 45 16.92 11.28 1.61
C ARG A 45 15.64 10.42 1.67
N LEU A 46 15.61 9.38 2.48
CA LEU A 46 14.42 8.54 2.64
C LEU A 46 13.33 9.32 3.40
N THR A 47 13.70 10.10 4.41
CA THR A 47 12.79 11.01 5.11
C THR A 47 12.28 12.13 4.20
N GLU A 48 13.14 12.66 3.32
CA GLU A 48 12.76 13.64 2.32
C GLU A 48 11.71 13.09 1.34
N TRP A 49 11.92 11.86 0.85
CA TRP A 49 11.04 11.28 -0.18
C TRP A 49 9.78 10.61 0.36
N LEU A 50 9.85 9.98 1.54
CA LEU A 50 8.79 9.13 2.08
C LEU A 50 8.25 9.61 3.45
N GLY A 51 8.94 10.53 4.11
CA GLY A 51 8.59 10.98 5.46
C GLY A 51 9.13 10.10 6.59
N PRO A 52 8.67 10.31 7.84
CA PRO A 52 7.75 11.36 8.24
C PRO A 52 8.40 12.74 8.16
N ASN A 53 7.66 13.74 7.67
CA ASN A 53 8.08 15.14 7.63
C ASN A 53 6.84 16.06 7.72
N SER A 54 7.02 17.38 7.62
CA SER A 54 5.90 18.34 7.71
C SER A 54 4.82 18.16 6.64
N GLU A 55 5.14 17.53 5.52
CA GLU A 55 4.24 17.34 4.38
C GLU A 55 3.67 15.92 4.27
N THR A 56 4.22 14.99 5.06
CA THR A 56 4.04 13.57 4.79
C THR A 56 3.96 12.76 6.07
N LEU A 57 2.83 12.09 6.29
CA LEU A 57 2.64 11.15 7.40
C LEU A 57 3.01 9.73 6.99
N VAL A 58 3.61 9.00 7.93
CA VAL A 58 3.94 7.57 7.78
C VAL A 58 3.08 6.77 8.74
N SER A 59 2.43 5.73 8.22
CA SER A 59 1.61 4.77 8.98
C SER A 59 0.66 5.41 10.02
N PRO A 60 -0.22 6.37 9.64
CA PRO A 60 -1.12 7.03 10.60
C PRO A 60 -2.02 6.04 11.36
N HIS A 61 -2.29 4.87 10.77
CA HIS A 61 -3.09 3.82 11.40
C HIS A 61 -2.48 3.24 12.69
N GLU A 62 -1.16 3.32 12.89
CA GLU A 62 -0.48 2.86 14.11
C GLU A 62 -0.89 3.67 15.35
N ARG A 63 -1.57 4.80 15.16
CA ARG A 63 -2.09 5.67 16.23
C ARG A 63 -3.60 5.50 16.45
N LEU A 64 -4.24 4.61 15.69
CA LEU A 64 -5.64 4.25 15.92
C LEU A 64 -5.77 3.24 17.04
N LYS A 65 -6.90 3.32 17.75
CA LYS A 65 -7.32 2.24 18.64
C LYS A 65 -7.78 1.03 17.79
N PRO A 66 -7.63 -0.20 18.29
CA PRO A 66 -8.23 -1.37 17.67
C PRO A 66 -9.74 -1.19 17.44
N PRO A 67 -10.32 -1.83 16.41
CA PRO A 67 -11.75 -1.76 16.18
C PRO A 67 -12.50 -2.42 17.34
N PRO A 68 -13.71 -1.93 17.70
CA PRO A 68 -14.46 -2.49 18.82
C PRO A 68 -14.95 -3.91 18.52
N GLY A 69 -15.08 -4.73 19.55
CA GLY A 69 -15.62 -6.10 19.45
C GLY A 69 -14.53 -7.19 19.53
N ASN A 70 -14.96 -8.43 19.34
CA ASN A 70 -14.15 -9.64 19.54
C ASN A 70 -13.55 -10.24 18.26
N GLY A 71 -13.79 -9.62 17.10
CA GLY A 71 -13.34 -10.13 15.81
C GLY A 71 -11.82 -10.12 15.61
N SER A 72 -11.32 -11.10 14.87
CA SER A 72 -9.92 -11.18 14.47
C SER A 72 -9.54 -10.03 13.54
N VAL A 73 -8.44 -9.35 13.84
CA VAL A 73 -7.96 -8.17 13.11
C VAL A 73 -6.70 -8.52 12.34
N TYR A 74 -6.73 -8.22 11.03
CA TYR A 74 -5.60 -8.37 10.13
C TYR A 74 -5.30 -7.01 9.52
N VAL A 75 -4.12 -6.46 9.81
CA VAL A 75 -3.68 -5.17 9.27
C VAL A 75 -2.38 -5.36 8.50
N ILE A 76 -2.12 -4.41 7.61
CA ILE A 76 -0.85 -4.27 6.92
C ILE A 76 0.34 -4.37 7.87
N GLN A 77 1.42 -5.01 7.41
CA GLN A 77 2.71 -5.04 8.10
C GLN A 77 3.70 -4.09 7.40
N GLY A 78 4.53 -3.43 8.20
CA GLY A 78 5.53 -2.50 7.70
C GLY A 78 5.00 -1.08 7.42
N ARG A 79 5.94 -0.19 7.10
CA ARG A 79 5.65 1.24 6.87
C ARG A 79 5.09 1.55 5.50
N TYR A 80 4.26 2.59 5.44
CA TYR A 80 3.85 3.24 4.21
C TYR A 80 3.66 4.74 4.43
N THR A 81 3.70 5.49 3.34
CA THR A 81 3.46 6.92 3.31
C THR A 81 2.00 7.21 2.95
N TYR A 82 1.31 8.01 3.75
CA TYR A 82 -0.06 8.43 3.44
C TYR A 82 -0.05 9.56 2.41
N LYS A 83 -0.51 9.24 1.19
CA LYS A 83 -0.70 10.22 0.12
C LYS A 83 -2.19 10.54 -0.08
N HIS A 84 -2.49 11.81 -0.25
CA HIS A 84 -3.85 12.35 -0.36
C HIS A 84 -3.88 13.58 -1.28
N TYR A 85 -5.08 14.13 -1.52
CA TYR A 85 -5.28 15.31 -2.35
C TYR A 85 -4.47 16.52 -1.91
N LEU A 86 -4.19 17.40 -2.89
CA LEU A 86 -3.54 18.70 -2.71
C LEU A 86 -2.09 18.61 -2.21
N GLN A 87 -1.45 17.47 -2.41
CA GLN A 87 -0.02 17.29 -2.16
C GLN A 87 0.80 17.54 -3.43
N ASP A 88 2.12 17.73 -3.27
CA ASP A 88 3.09 17.86 -4.35
C ASP A 88 2.75 19.00 -5.33
N ASN A 89 2.21 20.11 -4.80
CA ASN A 89 1.79 21.30 -5.56
C ASN A 89 0.82 21.02 -6.71
N THR A 90 -0.01 19.98 -6.57
CA THR A 90 -0.97 19.57 -7.60
C THR A 90 -2.39 19.63 -7.05
N ASP A 91 -3.27 20.40 -7.71
CA ASP A 91 -4.71 20.37 -7.43
C ASP A 91 -5.36 19.19 -8.14
N ASP A 92 -5.31 18.04 -7.46
CA ASP A 92 -5.89 16.79 -7.90
C ASP A 92 -7.26 16.48 -7.26
N LYS A 93 -7.89 17.49 -6.66
CA LYS A 93 -9.18 17.32 -5.98
C LYS A 93 -10.23 16.80 -6.96
N ASN A 94 -10.98 15.79 -6.51
CA ASN A 94 -12.03 15.09 -7.27
C ASN A 94 -11.52 14.18 -8.41
N TRP A 95 -10.21 14.10 -8.68
CA TRP A 95 -9.71 13.23 -9.75
C TRP A 95 -8.44 12.45 -9.48
N GLY A 96 -7.67 12.83 -8.46
CA GLY A 96 -6.41 12.18 -8.13
C GLY A 96 -6.50 10.93 -7.27
N CYS A 97 -7.69 10.45 -6.87
CA CYS A 97 -7.81 9.56 -5.71
C CYS A 97 -7.09 8.23 -5.93
N ALA A 98 -7.20 7.67 -7.13
CA ALA A 98 -6.48 6.47 -7.52
C ALA A 98 -4.96 6.72 -7.67
N TYR A 99 -4.52 7.90 -8.13
CA TYR A 99 -3.12 8.27 -8.17
C TYR A 99 -2.50 8.33 -6.77
N ARG A 100 -3.20 8.91 -5.80
CA ARG A 100 -2.73 9.00 -4.41
C ARG A 100 -2.70 7.63 -3.71
N SER A 101 -3.69 6.79 -3.99
CA SER A 101 -3.65 5.39 -3.56
C SER A 101 -2.45 4.64 -4.17
N LEU A 102 -2.18 4.82 -5.47
CA LEU A 102 -0.99 4.25 -6.12
C LEU A 102 0.32 4.73 -5.49
N GLN A 103 0.46 6.03 -5.21
CA GLN A 103 1.64 6.55 -4.52
C GLN A 103 1.80 5.94 -3.12
N THR A 104 0.70 5.70 -2.41
CA THR A 104 0.71 4.98 -1.12
C THR A 104 1.21 3.54 -1.29
N LEU A 105 0.70 2.80 -2.28
CA LEU A 105 1.16 1.43 -2.61
C LEU A 105 2.66 1.39 -2.92
N ILE A 106 3.14 2.31 -3.76
CA ILE A 106 4.55 2.41 -4.14
C ILE A 106 5.43 2.76 -2.94
N SER A 107 4.96 3.66 -2.07
CA SER A 107 5.70 4.01 -0.86
C SER A 107 5.91 2.80 0.05
N TRP A 108 4.90 1.93 0.19
CA TRP A 108 5.02 0.72 0.97
C TRP A 108 6.10 -0.20 0.39
N LEU A 109 6.10 -0.42 -0.93
CA LEU A 109 7.15 -1.19 -1.60
C LEU A 109 8.55 -0.62 -1.33
N MET A 110 8.70 0.72 -1.34
CA MET A 110 9.97 1.37 -1.02
C MET A 110 10.38 1.20 0.46
N TRP A 111 9.43 1.32 1.39
CA TRP A 111 9.65 1.11 2.82
C TRP A 111 10.03 -0.34 3.13
N GLN A 112 9.43 -1.32 2.45
CA GLN A 112 9.81 -2.73 2.59
C GLN A 112 11.12 -3.05 1.86
N GLY A 113 11.66 -2.09 1.10
CA GLY A 113 12.84 -2.28 0.27
C GLY A 113 12.61 -3.15 -0.95
N GLU A 114 11.36 -3.54 -1.27
CA GLU A 114 10.98 -4.34 -2.44
C GLU A 114 11.27 -3.65 -3.76
N VAL A 115 11.23 -2.32 -3.75
CA VAL A 115 11.73 -1.48 -4.83
C VAL A 115 12.73 -0.47 -4.27
N ARG A 116 13.63 0.01 -5.12
CA ARG A 116 14.63 1.00 -4.73
C ARG A 116 13.92 2.27 -4.24
N ALA A 117 14.28 2.72 -3.03
CA ALA A 117 13.81 3.99 -2.50
C ALA A 117 14.33 5.17 -3.36
N GLN A 118 13.38 5.99 -3.81
CA GLN A 118 13.59 7.20 -4.60
C GLN A 118 12.40 8.14 -4.39
N ARG A 119 12.40 9.30 -5.05
CA ARG A 119 11.21 10.18 -5.09
C ARG A 119 9.99 9.39 -5.57
N LEU A 120 8.86 9.52 -4.89
CA LEU A 120 7.59 8.94 -5.36
C LEU A 120 7.22 9.51 -6.74
N PRO A 121 6.64 8.70 -7.64
CA PRO A 121 6.26 9.19 -8.96
C PRO A 121 5.17 10.26 -8.81
N SER A 122 5.34 11.35 -9.56
CA SER A 122 4.32 12.37 -9.71
C SER A 122 3.13 11.83 -10.51
N ILE A 123 2.01 12.57 -10.50
CA ILE A 123 0.86 12.24 -11.34
C ILE A 123 1.26 12.18 -12.82
N THR A 124 2.11 13.11 -13.26
CA THR A 124 2.65 13.12 -14.63
C THR A 124 3.49 11.89 -14.94
N ASP A 125 4.31 11.40 -13.99
CA ASP A 125 5.09 10.17 -14.16
C ASP A 125 4.16 8.95 -14.33
N ILE A 126 3.09 8.87 -13.53
CA ILE A 126 2.08 7.81 -13.61
C ILE A 126 1.34 7.87 -14.96
N GLN A 127 0.92 9.06 -15.40
CA GLN A 127 0.28 9.23 -16.72
C GLN A 127 1.23 8.85 -17.86
N THR A 128 2.51 9.22 -17.74
CA THR A 128 3.54 8.86 -18.73
C THR A 128 3.71 7.35 -18.80
N SER A 129 3.74 6.65 -17.66
CA SER A 129 3.80 5.18 -17.59
C SER A 129 2.66 4.54 -18.40
N LEU A 130 1.41 4.99 -18.20
CA LEU A 130 0.24 4.49 -18.94
C LEU A 130 0.30 4.74 -20.45
N THR A 131 0.95 5.83 -20.88
CA THR A 131 1.17 6.05 -22.31
C THR A 131 2.27 5.16 -22.90
N ARG A 132 3.28 4.79 -22.10
CA ARG A 132 4.36 3.89 -22.53
C ARG A 132 3.90 2.45 -22.66
N THR A 133 2.98 2.00 -21.80
CA THR A 133 2.36 0.67 -21.91
C THR A 133 1.40 0.56 -23.10
N GLY A 134 1.03 1.69 -23.73
CA GLY A 134 0.06 1.74 -24.83
C GLY A 134 -1.39 1.77 -24.37
N ASP A 135 -1.66 1.83 -23.07
CA ASP A 135 -3.02 1.86 -22.50
C ASP A 135 -3.74 3.19 -22.74
N LYS A 136 -3.00 4.31 -22.72
CA LYS A 136 -3.56 5.66 -22.92
C LYS A 136 -2.85 6.43 -24.05
N PRO A 137 -3.54 7.34 -24.75
CA PRO A 137 -2.93 8.21 -25.76
C PRO A 137 -2.00 9.25 -25.13
N LYS A 138 -1.06 9.83 -25.91
CA LYS A 138 -0.14 10.89 -25.43
C LYS A 138 -0.84 12.11 -24.82
N SER A 139 -2.06 12.43 -25.26
CA SER A 139 -2.89 13.51 -24.72
C SER A 139 -3.36 13.27 -23.27
N PHE A 140 -3.20 12.05 -22.76
CA PHE A 140 -3.50 11.71 -21.37
C PHE A 140 -2.53 12.36 -20.37
N ILE A 141 -1.29 12.60 -20.80
CA ILE A 141 -0.27 13.27 -19.96
C ILE A 141 -0.67 14.73 -19.74
N GLY A 142 -0.68 15.15 -18.48
CA GLY A 142 -1.16 16.47 -18.05
C GLY A 142 -2.68 16.60 -17.98
N SER A 143 -3.44 15.55 -18.32
CA SER A 143 -4.90 15.54 -18.18
C SER A 143 -5.33 15.43 -16.71
N ARG A 144 -6.63 15.61 -16.46
CA ARG A 144 -7.28 15.39 -15.15
C ARG A 144 -8.17 14.15 -15.13
N GLN A 145 -7.89 13.19 -16.01
CA GLN A 145 -8.71 11.99 -16.14
C GLN A 145 -8.47 11.02 -14.99
N TRP A 146 -9.53 10.31 -14.57
CA TRP A 146 -9.43 9.25 -13.58
C TRP A 146 -8.69 8.01 -14.13
N ILE A 147 -8.08 7.26 -13.23
CA ILE A 147 -7.56 5.90 -13.46
C ILE A 147 -8.20 4.94 -12.46
N GLY A 148 -8.17 3.64 -12.77
CA GLY A 148 -8.71 2.58 -11.90
C GLY A 148 -7.66 1.54 -11.52
N SER A 149 -8.13 0.49 -10.86
CA SER A 149 -7.31 -0.61 -10.34
C SER A 149 -6.49 -1.31 -11.42
N LEU A 150 -7.01 -1.38 -12.66
CA LEU A 150 -6.32 -1.96 -13.81
C LEU A 150 -5.14 -1.09 -14.25
N GLU A 151 -5.35 0.21 -14.46
CA GLU A 151 -4.27 1.14 -14.79
C GLU A 151 -3.19 1.17 -13.71
N LEU A 152 -3.57 1.06 -12.42
CA LEU A 152 -2.60 0.91 -11.34
C LEU A 152 -1.70 -0.33 -11.52
N SER A 153 -2.26 -1.45 -11.96
CA SER A 153 -1.48 -2.67 -12.20
C SER A 153 -0.48 -2.51 -13.35
N PHE A 154 -0.86 -1.80 -14.43
CA PHE A 154 0.04 -1.49 -15.54
C PHE A 154 1.20 -0.58 -15.11
N CYS A 155 0.89 0.45 -14.30
CA CYS A 155 1.88 1.35 -13.74
C CYS A 155 2.90 0.63 -12.84
N LEU A 156 2.42 -0.26 -11.96
CA LEU A 156 3.28 -1.01 -11.04
C LEU A 156 4.19 -2.00 -11.79
N ASP A 157 3.70 -2.59 -12.88
CA ASP A 157 4.50 -3.45 -13.73
C ASP A 157 5.53 -2.66 -14.55
N GLU A 158 5.13 -1.61 -15.26
CA GLU A 158 6.04 -0.84 -16.12
C GLU A 158 7.14 -0.12 -15.32
N MET A 159 6.79 0.51 -14.19
CA MET A 159 7.77 1.29 -13.43
C MET A 159 8.66 0.44 -12.52
N TYR A 160 8.17 -0.71 -12.05
CA TYR A 160 8.83 -1.48 -10.97
C TYR A 160 8.89 -2.99 -11.19
N GLY A 161 8.32 -3.52 -12.27
CA GLY A 161 8.24 -4.96 -12.54
C GLY A 161 7.38 -5.71 -11.51
N ILE A 162 6.37 -5.05 -10.93
CA ILE A 162 5.50 -5.60 -9.90
C ILE A 162 4.16 -6.02 -10.50
N GLN A 163 3.96 -7.34 -10.59
CA GLN A 163 2.71 -7.95 -11.03
C GLN A 163 1.69 -7.94 -9.89
N CYS A 164 0.53 -7.33 -10.14
CA CYS A 164 -0.55 -7.21 -9.17
C CYS A 164 -1.67 -8.22 -9.44
N ARG A 165 -2.39 -8.63 -8.40
CA ARG A 165 -3.61 -9.43 -8.53
C ARG A 165 -4.83 -8.51 -8.47
N LEU A 166 -5.73 -8.65 -9.44
CA LEU A 166 -7.02 -7.96 -9.43
C LEU A 166 -8.12 -8.87 -8.88
N LEU A 167 -9.02 -8.30 -8.06
CA LEU A 167 -10.21 -8.97 -7.57
C LEU A 167 -11.44 -8.11 -7.89
N PRO A 168 -12.22 -8.47 -8.93
CA PRO A 168 -13.49 -7.82 -9.18
C PRO A 168 -14.53 -8.24 -8.15
N VAL A 169 -15.36 -7.28 -7.73
CA VAL A 169 -16.53 -7.48 -6.87
C VAL A 169 -17.71 -6.86 -7.61
N ALA A 170 -18.67 -7.70 -8.02
CA ALA A 170 -19.72 -7.28 -8.93
C ALA A 170 -20.60 -6.16 -8.35
N GLN A 171 -20.87 -6.21 -7.04
CA GLN A 171 -21.68 -5.25 -6.31
C GLN A 171 -21.12 -5.00 -4.92
N GLY A 172 -21.15 -3.76 -4.42
CA GLY A 172 -20.67 -3.41 -3.08
C GLY A 172 -21.36 -4.17 -1.96
N SER A 173 -22.62 -4.60 -2.15
CA SER A 173 -23.34 -5.49 -1.22
C SER A 173 -22.66 -6.85 -1.04
N GLN A 174 -21.82 -7.27 -1.98
CA GLN A 174 -21.07 -8.52 -1.97
C GLN A 174 -19.63 -8.36 -1.48
N MET A 175 -19.22 -7.14 -1.09
CA MET A 175 -17.83 -6.86 -0.69
C MET A 175 -17.36 -7.78 0.44
N THR A 176 -18.20 -7.94 1.47
CA THR A 176 -17.89 -8.79 2.62
C THR A 176 -17.72 -10.25 2.21
N SER A 177 -18.69 -10.82 1.48
CA SER A 177 -18.67 -12.22 1.05
C SER A 177 -17.53 -12.54 0.08
N THR A 178 -17.10 -11.58 -0.75
CA THR A 178 -16.10 -11.81 -1.80
C THR A 178 -14.68 -11.48 -1.35
N ALA A 179 -14.48 -10.38 -0.62
CA ALA A 179 -13.14 -9.83 -0.39
C ALA A 179 -12.63 -10.00 1.05
N ALA A 180 -13.48 -10.16 2.07
CA ALA A 180 -13.04 -10.09 3.47
C ALA A 180 -12.01 -11.16 3.83
N ILE A 181 -12.26 -12.43 3.46
CA ILE A 181 -11.33 -13.55 3.70
C ILE A 181 -10.06 -13.41 2.84
N VAL A 182 -10.19 -12.92 1.61
CA VAL A 182 -9.03 -12.71 0.72
C VAL A 182 -8.12 -11.62 1.30
N LEU A 183 -8.69 -10.55 1.82
CA LEU A 183 -7.97 -9.47 2.50
C LEU A 183 -7.27 -9.97 3.77
N SER A 184 -7.94 -10.79 4.59
CA SER A 184 -7.32 -11.31 5.82
C SER A 184 -6.12 -12.21 5.50
N GLN A 185 -6.24 -13.09 4.51
CA GLN A 185 -5.14 -13.95 4.04
C GLN A 185 -4.00 -13.12 3.43
N HIS A 186 -4.32 -12.08 2.68
CA HIS A 186 -3.35 -11.16 2.11
C HIS A 186 -2.53 -10.46 3.19
N PHE A 187 -3.17 -9.83 4.17
CA PHE A 187 -2.45 -9.17 5.26
C PHE A 187 -1.72 -10.15 6.18
N ALA A 188 -2.29 -11.33 6.45
CA ALA A 188 -1.64 -12.37 7.24
C ALA A 188 -0.36 -12.90 6.60
N SER A 189 -0.28 -12.91 5.27
CA SER A 189 0.91 -13.34 4.52
C SER A 189 1.93 -12.22 4.27
N GLY A 190 1.81 -11.08 4.95
CA GLY A 190 2.72 -9.94 4.78
C GLY A 190 2.41 -9.09 3.55
N GLY A 191 1.20 -9.18 3.01
CA GLY A 191 0.73 -8.36 1.90
C GLY A 191 0.63 -6.87 2.24
N GLY A 192 0.92 -6.03 1.24
CA GLY A 192 0.89 -4.58 1.36
C GLY A 192 -0.50 -3.94 1.27
N PRO A 193 -0.59 -2.61 1.16
CA PRO A 193 -1.87 -1.90 1.04
C PRO A 193 -2.60 -2.30 -0.25
N VAL A 194 -3.93 -2.31 -0.22
CA VAL A 194 -4.77 -2.73 -1.34
C VAL A 194 -5.55 -1.52 -1.85
N MET A 195 -5.35 -1.13 -3.09
CA MET A 195 -6.18 -0.09 -3.70
C MET A 195 -7.53 -0.69 -4.06
N ILE A 196 -8.61 0.05 -3.83
CA ILE A 196 -9.96 -0.30 -4.27
C ILE A 196 -10.57 0.85 -5.05
N GLY A 197 -11.04 0.56 -6.26
CA GLY A 197 -11.75 1.51 -7.12
C GLY A 197 -13.19 1.10 -7.37
N GLY A 198 -14.13 2.05 -7.29
CA GLY A 198 -15.54 1.83 -7.62
C GLY A 198 -16.34 3.13 -7.68
N GLY A 199 -17.22 3.27 -8.68
CA GLY A 199 -18.13 4.43 -8.80
C GLY A 199 -17.43 5.79 -8.83
N GLN A 200 -16.31 5.89 -9.57
CA GLN A 200 -15.41 7.07 -9.69
C GLN A 200 -14.62 7.43 -8.43
N LEU A 201 -14.72 6.64 -7.36
CA LEU A 201 -13.95 6.85 -6.13
C LEU A 201 -12.90 5.75 -5.98
N ALA A 202 -11.79 6.11 -5.34
CA ALA A 202 -10.74 5.18 -4.97
C ALA A 202 -10.39 5.36 -3.50
N HIS A 203 -10.15 4.25 -2.81
CA HIS A 203 -9.65 4.23 -1.44
C HIS A 203 -8.50 3.22 -1.32
N THR A 204 -7.82 3.22 -0.18
CA THR A 204 -6.80 2.22 0.13
C THR A 204 -7.24 1.43 1.36
N ILE A 205 -7.38 0.11 1.23
CA ILE A 205 -7.64 -0.80 2.33
C ILE A 205 -6.29 -1.22 2.91
N ILE A 206 -6.13 -1.07 4.22
CA ILE A 206 -4.91 -1.39 4.96
C ILE A 206 -5.17 -2.36 6.13
N GLY A 207 -6.39 -2.90 6.21
CA GLY A 207 -6.74 -3.93 7.18
C GLY A 207 -8.20 -4.35 7.09
N VAL A 208 -8.51 -5.47 7.72
CA VAL A 208 -9.85 -6.04 7.84
C VAL A 208 -10.04 -6.66 9.23
N GLN A 209 -11.23 -6.49 9.81
CA GLN A 209 -11.69 -7.23 10.97
C GLN A 209 -12.72 -8.24 10.51
N LEU A 210 -12.54 -9.51 10.87
CA LEU A 210 -13.50 -10.58 10.62
C LEU A 210 -14.31 -10.88 11.89
N PRO A 211 -15.60 -11.23 11.78
CA PRO A 211 -16.39 -11.70 12.91
C PRO A 211 -15.73 -12.92 13.56
N ASP A 212 -15.65 -12.94 14.88
CA ASP A 212 -15.34 -14.14 15.65
C ASP A 212 -16.63 -14.82 16.09
N THR A 213 -16.90 -16.00 15.52
CA THR A 213 -18.06 -16.84 15.82
C THR A 213 -17.72 -18.01 16.75
N SER A 214 -16.48 -18.11 17.21
CA SER A 214 -16.00 -19.24 18.01
C SER A 214 -16.48 -19.20 19.47
N ILE A 215 -16.94 -18.04 19.96
CA ILE A 215 -17.38 -17.85 21.34
C ILE A 215 -18.91 -17.93 21.43
N PRO A 216 -19.49 -19.01 21.99
CA PRO A 216 -20.94 -19.14 22.14
C PRO A 216 -21.53 -18.05 23.05
N GLY A 217 -22.69 -17.51 22.68
CA GLY A 217 -23.41 -16.51 23.48
C GLY A 217 -22.88 -15.07 23.35
N VAL A 218 -21.78 -14.83 22.62
CA VAL A 218 -21.29 -13.48 22.32
C VAL A 218 -21.74 -13.09 20.91
N LYS A 219 -22.35 -11.90 20.79
CA LYS A 219 -22.73 -11.35 19.47
C LYS A 219 -21.45 -11.09 18.66
N PRO A 220 -21.30 -11.69 17.46
CA PRO A 220 -20.11 -11.45 16.64
C PRO A 220 -19.99 -9.98 16.26
N SER A 221 -18.76 -9.44 16.28
CA SER A 221 -18.48 -8.13 15.71
C SER A 221 -18.76 -8.13 14.20
N PRO A 222 -19.30 -7.05 13.61
CA PRO A 222 -19.43 -6.97 12.15
C PRO A 222 -18.06 -6.97 11.47
N THR A 223 -18.04 -7.32 10.18
CA THR A 223 -16.86 -7.12 9.36
C THR A 223 -16.57 -5.63 9.22
N ARG A 224 -15.31 -5.24 9.41
CA ARG A 224 -14.86 -3.86 9.23
C ARG A 224 -13.64 -3.77 8.35
N TYR A 225 -13.48 -2.64 7.69
CA TYR A 225 -12.37 -2.34 6.80
C TYR A 225 -11.61 -1.14 7.35
N LEU A 226 -10.30 -1.27 7.50
CA LEU A 226 -9.45 -0.15 7.84
C LEU A 226 -9.11 0.60 6.56
N ILE A 227 -9.68 1.80 6.43
CA ILE A 227 -9.59 2.61 5.22
C ILE A 227 -8.61 3.75 5.45
N LEU A 228 -7.75 3.96 4.44
CA LEU A 228 -6.95 5.16 4.25
C LEU A 228 -7.52 5.91 3.03
N ASP A 229 -8.13 7.06 3.32
CA ASP A 229 -8.92 7.82 2.37
C ASP A 229 -8.06 8.88 1.66
N PRO A 230 -7.82 8.78 0.34
CA PRO A 230 -6.99 9.73 -0.38
C PRO A 230 -7.65 11.10 -0.60
N HIS A 231 -8.94 11.28 -0.27
CA HIS A 231 -9.68 12.51 -0.55
C HIS A 231 -9.48 13.61 0.50
N TYR A 232 -8.66 13.39 1.54
CA TYR A 232 -8.33 14.40 2.52
C TYR A 232 -7.64 15.62 1.85
N THR A 233 -8.17 16.81 2.13
CA THR A 233 -7.74 18.09 1.52
C THR A 233 -7.20 19.09 2.56
N GLY A 234 -7.14 18.70 3.83
CA GLY A 234 -6.63 19.57 4.89
C GLY A 234 -5.09 19.62 4.90
N PRO A 235 -4.51 20.36 5.86
CA PRO A 235 -3.07 20.49 5.99
C PRO A 235 -2.40 19.11 6.09
N ALA A 236 -1.35 18.96 5.29
CA ALA A 236 -0.45 17.83 5.39
C ALA A 236 0.13 17.73 6.82
N GLY A 237 0.29 16.52 7.34
CA GLY A 237 0.82 16.31 8.70
C GLY A 237 -0.19 16.46 9.85
N ASN A 238 -1.43 16.90 9.63
CA ASN A 238 -2.42 17.02 10.70
C ASN A 238 -3.01 15.66 11.11
N LEU A 239 -2.21 14.87 11.82
CA LEU A 239 -2.57 13.52 12.27
C LEU A 239 -3.88 13.53 13.07
N LYS A 240 -4.05 14.46 14.01
CA LYS A 240 -5.27 14.55 14.84
C LYS A 240 -6.52 14.66 13.98
N GLN A 241 -6.52 15.57 13.00
CA GLN A 241 -7.67 15.73 12.10
C GLN A 241 -7.91 14.49 11.23
N ILE A 242 -6.85 13.86 10.74
CA ILE A 242 -6.92 12.64 9.91
C ILE A 242 -7.57 11.50 10.69
N LEU A 243 -7.20 11.30 11.95
CA LEU A 243 -7.76 10.24 12.79
C LEU A 243 -9.17 10.59 13.28
N ASP A 244 -9.38 11.78 13.85
CA ASP A 244 -10.66 12.17 14.47
C ASP A 244 -11.80 12.27 13.46
N LYS A 245 -11.50 12.64 12.21
CA LYS A 245 -12.49 12.70 11.12
C LYS A 245 -12.57 11.40 10.31
N GLY A 246 -11.78 10.38 10.67
CA GLY A 246 -11.83 9.06 10.07
C GLY A 246 -11.36 9.01 8.61
N TRP A 247 -10.41 9.88 8.22
CA TRP A 247 -9.69 9.78 6.94
C TRP A 247 -8.71 8.61 6.94
N CYS A 248 -8.17 8.28 8.11
CA CYS A 248 -7.63 6.95 8.40
C CYS A 248 -8.47 6.35 9.52
N GLY A 249 -9.21 5.27 9.27
CA GLY A 249 -10.11 4.72 10.26
C GLY A 249 -10.89 3.49 9.83
N TRP A 250 -11.43 2.78 10.82
CA TRP A 250 -12.28 1.61 10.62
C TRP A 250 -13.66 2.03 10.10
N LYS A 251 -14.13 1.33 9.06
CA LYS A 251 -15.44 1.52 8.43
C LYS A 251 -16.20 0.20 8.42
N ASP A 252 -17.49 0.26 8.72
CA ASP A 252 -18.38 -0.90 8.63
C ASP A 252 -18.72 -1.20 7.16
N GLU A 253 -19.35 -2.36 6.91
CA GLU A 253 -19.75 -2.83 5.57
C GLU A 253 -20.60 -1.84 4.78
N SER A 254 -21.38 -0.98 5.45
CA SER A 254 -22.20 0.06 4.84
C SER A 254 -21.40 1.16 4.14
N PHE A 255 -20.07 1.17 4.28
CA PHE A 255 -19.18 2.06 3.54
C PHE A 255 -19.21 1.81 2.03
N TRP A 256 -19.45 0.55 1.63
CA TRP A 256 -19.51 0.17 0.22
C TRP A 256 -20.90 0.44 -0.34
N LYS A 257 -20.98 1.17 -1.46
CA LYS A 257 -22.25 1.47 -2.12
C LYS A 257 -22.82 0.16 -2.71
N PRO A 258 -24.03 -0.26 -2.32
CA PRO A 258 -24.52 -1.62 -2.62
C PRO A 258 -24.51 -2.00 -4.10
N THR A 259 -24.83 -1.07 -4.99
CA THR A 259 -25.02 -1.30 -6.43
C THR A 259 -23.77 -1.00 -7.27
N VAL A 260 -22.68 -0.57 -6.65
CA VAL A 260 -21.45 -0.18 -7.35
C VAL A 260 -20.56 -1.39 -7.54
N HIS A 261 -20.03 -1.56 -8.76
CA HIS A 261 -18.94 -2.51 -9.02
C HIS A 261 -17.62 -1.98 -8.45
N TYR A 262 -16.86 -2.85 -7.80
CA TYR A 262 -15.55 -2.54 -7.27
C TYR A 262 -14.48 -3.46 -7.86
N ASN A 263 -13.26 -2.96 -7.98
CA ASN A 263 -12.09 -3.77 -8.30
C ASN A 263 -10.98 -3.48 -7.30
N LEU A 264 -10.42 -4.52 -6.69
CA LEU A 264 -9.32 -4.40 -5.75
C LEU A 264 -8.00 -4.76 -6.44
N CYS A 265 -6.96 -3.98 -6.22
CA CYS A 265 -5.61 -4.22 -6.72
C CYS A 265 -4.68 -4.58 -5.55
N PHE A 266 -4.27 -5.85 -5.52
CA PHE A 266 -3.40 -6.42 -4.51
C PHE A 266 -1.95 -6.43 -4.99
N LEU A 267 -1.06 -5.83 -4.19
CA LEU A 267 0.37 -6.05 -4.32
C LEU A 267 0.72 -7.52 -4.06
N PRO A 268 1.80 -8.07 -4.64
CA PRO A 268 2.25 -9.39 -4.27
C PRO A 268 2.73 -9.40 -2.80
N PRO A 269 2.64 -10.55 -2.10
CA PRO A 269 3.31 -10.73 -0.81
C PRO A 269 4.82 -10.46 -0.93
N ILE A 270 5.44 -9.98 0.14
CA ILE A 270 6.90 -9.82 0.20
C ILE A 270 7.53 -11.19 -0.07
N ARG A 271 8.42 -11.27 -1.06
CA ARG A 271 9.05 -12.54 -1.43
C ARG A 271 10.07 -12.94 -0.36
N PRO A 272 10.00 -14.17 0.17
CA PRO A 272 11.12 -14.72 0.92
C PRO A 272 12.35 -14.84 0.01
N GLY A 273 13.51 -14.40 0.47
CA GLY A 273 14.79 -14.67 -0.18
C GLY A 273 15.29 -13.67 -1.23
N ARG A 274 14.68 -12.49 -1.40
CA ARG A 274 15.42 -11.33 -1.97
C ARG A 274 16.22 -10.70 -0.83
N VAL A 275 17.45 -11.14 -0.63
CA VAL A 275 18.43 -10.43 0.21
C VAL A 275 19.04 -9.31 -0.63
#